data_AF-A0A6P0VI91-F1
#
_entry.id   AF-A0A6P0VI91-F1
#
_cell.length_a   1.000
_cell.length_b   1.000
_cell.length_c   1.000
_cell.angle_alpha   90.00
_cell.angle_beta   90.00
_cell.angle_gamma   90.00
#
_symmetry.space_group_name_H-M   'P 1'
#
loop_
_entity.id
_entity.type
_entity.pdbx_description
1 polymer ?
#
loop_
_entity_poly.entity_id
_entity_poly.type
_entity_poly.pdbx_seq_one_letter_code
_entity_poly.pdbx_strand_id
1 'polypeptide(L)'
;EEHRLATSRTRIWEGSILCQKSQLPSYPIQRQGEDTLVSSQIIQNCRVALLDQPQLYLYVIHQHNTFSDEHFEQHWQKASTRYQGINYETMMQNLAERMPVTLYEQIFGRTQAVVSNTVNSQDLVLKNSISRDSKERAALNQNKSGFLKELPTILILTPVKNAVSYLPQYLKNLLSLNYPHEKISVGILESDSSDSSFEWLQQHLPKFQQEFSQVQLFKKDFQFHHTIPRWQPSIQYQRRSILAKSRNWLLQQALQAEEWVLWLDVDVVEYPEEIIQQLLEPAKEIIVPNCVLVSKGRSFDTNTFKFKPDAELQDWTPFVIDGIIQPPRGEGRLYLEDLRSHKIIEIDSVGATMLLLKADLHREGLIFPTFSYKQYIETEGLAMMAKDMGYTCWGLPQLEIVHVSA
;
A
#
# COMPACT_ATOMS: atom_id res chain seq x y z
N GLU A 1 28.85 9.66 28.91
CA GLU A 1 27.57 8.93 28.92
C GLU A 1 27.71 7.66 28.11
N GLU A 2 26.91 6.62 28.37
CA GLU A 2 26.91 5.43 27.51
C GLU A 2 25.83 5.56 26.42
N HIS A 3 26.27 5.68 25.17
CA HIS A 3 25.37 5.70 24.01
C HIS A 3 24.75 4.31 23.79
N ARG A 4 23.56 4.14 24.33
CA ARG A 4 22.76 2.89 24.33
C ARG A 4 21.42 3.16 23.67
N LEU A 5 21.07 2.35 22.67
CA LEU A 5 19.75 2.34 22.04
C LEU A 5 19.25 0.90 21.98
N ALA A 6 17.96 0.69 22.22
CA ALA A 6 17.37 -0.64 22.22
C ALA A 6 15.96 -0.61 21.63
N THR A 7 15.62 -1.67 20.93
CA THR A 7 14.23 -2.00 20.61
C THR A 7 13.65 -2.70 21.83
N SER A 8 12.54 -2.19 22.37
CA SER A 8 11.83 -2.81 23.49
C SER A 8 11.26 -4.19 23.12
N ARG A 9 10.62 -4.88 24.08
CA ARG A 9 9.84 -6.08 23.75
C ARG A 9 8.46 -5.66 23.26
N THR A 10 7.96 -6.33 22.23
CA THR A 10 6.56 -6.21 21.80
C THR A 10 5.63 -6.35 23.00
N ARG A 11 4.87 -5.30 23.27
CA ARG A 11 3.87 -5.21 24.34
C ARG A 11 2.69 -4.41 23.82
N ILE A 12 1.48 -4.71 24.29
CA ILE A 12 0.24 -4.08 23.80
C ILE A 12 0.21 -2.56 24.09
N TRP A 13 1.09 -2.08 24.98
CA TRP A 13 1.18 -0.67 25.36
C TRP A 13 2.61 -0.13 25.50
N GLU A 14 3.08 0.64 24.52
CA GLU A 14 4.30 1.46 24.63
C GLU A 14 4.22 2.62 23.60
N GLY A 15 4.12 3.88 24.05
CA GLY A 15 4.19 5.06 23.17
C GLY A 15 2.89 5.84 23.01
N SER A 16 2.42 6.03 21.78
CA SER A 16 1.31 6.95 21.43
C SER A 16 0.03 6.20 21.06
N ILE A 17 -1.15 6.74 21.46
CA ILE A 17 -2.47 6.21 21.06
C ILE A 17 -3.17 7.19 20.12
N LEU A 18 -3.75 6.66 19.02
CA LEU A 18 -4.86 7.31 18.32
C LEU A 18 -6.17 6.63 18.76
N CYS A 19 -7.01 7.34 19.51
CA CYS A 19 -8.28 6.82 20.04
C CYS A 19 -9.42 7.78 19.72
N GLN A 20 -10.64 7.26 19.54
CA GLN A 20 -11.83 8.11 19.53
C GLN A 20 -12.00 8.76 20.89
N LYS A 21 -12.15 10.09 20.94
CA LYS A 21 -12.21 10.87 22.20
C LYS A 21 -13.30 10.39 23.17
N SER A 22 -14.40 9.82 22.66
CA SER A 22 -15.49 9.24 23.44
C SER A 22 -15.17 7.89 24.10
N GLN A 23 -14.14 7.20 23.62
CA GLN A 23 -13.70 5.88 24.10
C GLN A 23 -12.47 5.96 25.01
N LEU A 24 -11.83 7.14 25.10
CA LEU A 24 -10.68 7.37 25.96
C LEU A 24 -11.13 7.48 27.43
N PRO A 25 -10.71 6.55 28.33
CA PRO A 25 -11.05 6.64 29.74
C PRO A 25 -10.45 7.87 30.41
N SER A 26 -11.06 8.31 31.51
CA SER A 26 -10.48 9.39 32.33
C SER A 26 -9.19 8.90 33.00
N TYR A 27 -8.12 9.68 32.84
CA TYR A 27 -6.86 9.45 33.54
C TYR A 27 -7.09 9.54 35.06
N PRO A 28 -6.54 8.61 35.86
CA PRO A 28 -6.65 8.66 37.31
C PRO A 28 -5.90 9.88 37.85
N ILE A 29 -6.45 10.55 38.87
CA ILE A 29 -5.81 11.69 39.52
C ILE A 29 -4.64 11.18 40.36
N GLN A 30 -3.45 11.18 39.76
CA GLN A 30 -2.20 10.71 40.37
C GLN A 30 -1.13 11.80 40.24
N ARG A 31 -0.26 11.93 41.25
CA ARG A 31 0.87 12.88 41.21
C ARG A 31 1.90 12.49 40.14
N GLN A 32 2.03 11.20 39.89
CA GLN A 32 2.97 10.58 38.96
C GLN A 32 2.46 9.16 38.67
N GLY A 33 2.53 8.73 37.41
CA GLY A 33 2.04 7.42 36.97
C GLY A 33 2.13 7.29 35.45
N GLU A 34 2.09 6.05 34.97
CA GLU A 34 2.06 5.72 33.54
C GLU A 34 0.62 5.48 33.06
N ASP A 35 0.42 5.61 31.75
CA ASP A 35 -0.84 5.38 31.03
C ASP A 35 -1.39 3.94 31.15
N THR A 36 -0.67 3.01 31.80
CA THR A 36 -0.99 1.59 31.94
C THR A 36 -2.43 1.30 32.37
N LEU A 37 -3.01 2.11 33.25
CA LEU A 37 -4.41 1.94 33.68
C LEU A 37 -5.40 2.31 32.57
N VAL A 38 -5.11 3.39 31.83
CA VAL A 38 -5.93 3.89 30.71
C VAL A 38 -5.82 2.93 29.52
N SER A 39 -4.60 2.51 29.16
CA SER A 39 -4.38 1.56 28.07
C SER A 39 -4.98 0.19 28.37
N SER A 40 -4.88 -0.31 29.61
CA SER A 40 -5.55 -1.56 30.02
C SER A 40 -7.07 -1.48 29.84
N GLN A 41 -7.70 -0.35 30.18
CA GLN A 41 -9.13 -0.14 29.98
C GLN A 41 -9.50 -0.03 28.49
N ILE A 42 -8.67 0.62 27.66
CA ILE A 42 -8.86 0.64 26.20
C ILE A 42 -8.77 -0.78 25.61
N ILE A 43 -7.76 -1.55 26.00
CA ILE A 43 -7.55 -2.94 25.54
C ILE A 43 -8.73 -3.86 25.91
N GLN A 44 -9.35 -3.64 27.08
CA GLN A 44 -10.50 -4.41 27.54
C GLN A 44 -11.82 -4.05 26.84
N ASN A 45 -12.02 -2.77 26.48
CA ASN A 45 -13.32 -2.25 26.05
C ASN A 45 -13.38 -1.85 24.57
N CYS A 46 -12.25 -1.75 23.87
CA CYS A 46 -12.16 -1.34 22.48
C CYS A 46 -11.46 -2.41 21.62
N ARG A 47 -11.73 -2.42 20.31
CA ARG A 47 -10.86 -3.12 19.36
C ARG A 47 -9.56 -2.32 19.22
N VAL A 48 -8.43 -2.93 19.54
CA VAL A 48 -7.11 -2.31 19.46
C VAL A 48 -6.31 -2.95 18.32
N ALA A 49 -5.81 -2.12 17.41
CA ALA A 49 -4.81 -2.51 16.43
C ALA A 49 -3.44 -1.98 16.89
N LEU A 50 -2.41 -2.83 16.81
CA LEU A 50 -1.04 -2.46 17.17
C LEU A 50 -0.24 -2.11 15.90
N LEU A 51 0.40 -0.94 15.90
CA LEU A 51 1.37 -0.56 14.89
C LEU A 51 2.77 -0.96 15.35
N ASP A 52 3.15 -2.22 15.14
CA ASP A 52 4.46 -2.74 15.52
C ASP A 52 5.56 -2.24 14.56
N GLN A 53 5.98 -0.99 14.77
CA GLN A 53 6.97 -0.25 13.97
C GLN A 53 7.88 0.57 14.90
N PRO A 54 8.84 -0.05 15.60
CA PRO A 54 9.63 0.59 16.65
C PRO A 54 10.45 1.81 16.18
N GLN A 55 10.72 1.94 14.89
CA GLN A 55 11.40 3.09 14.30
C GLN A 55 10.52 4.35 14.14
N LEU A 56 9.23 4.29 14.47
CA LEU A 56 8.32 5.46 14.43
C LEU A 56 8.26 6.21 15.77
N TYR A 57 8.90 5.69 16.82
CA TYR A 57 8.84 6.24 18.16
C TYR A 57 10.16 6.04 18.90
N LEU A 58 10.70 7.10 19.49
CA LEU A 58 11.91 7.05 20.31
C LEU A 58 11.59 7.53 21.72
N TYR A 59 11.64 6.64 22.71
CA TYR A 59 11.57 6.99 24.12
C TYR A 59 12.98 7.33 24.63
N VAL A 60 13.18 8.54 25.13
CA VAL A 60 14.47 8.98 25.70
C VAL A 60 14.45 8.79 27.22
N ILE A 61 15.42 8.04 27.73
CA ILE A 61 15.61 7.79 29.16
C ILE A 61 16.61 8.81 29.70
N HIS A 62 16.22 9.54 30.73
CA HIS A 62 16.98 10.58 31.42
C HIS A 62 16.66 10.56 32.93
N GLN A 63 17.35 11.40 33.72
CA GLN A 63 17.23 11.41 35.19
C GLN A 63 15.91 11.99 35.74
N HIS A 64 14.88 12.15 34.90
CA HIS A 64 13.57 12.72 35.27
C HIS A 64 12.38 11.85 34.83
N ASN A 65 12.60 10.63 34.34
CA ASN A 65 11.52 9.70 33.99
C ASN A 65 10.82 9.14 35.25
N THR A 66 9.69 8.46 35.06
CA THR A 66 8.84 7.92 36.14
C THR A 66 9.54 6.90 37.04
N PHE A 67 10.46 6.11 36.48
CA PHE A 67 11.12 5.00 37.16
C PHE A 67 12.63 5.23 37.32
N SER A 68 13.25 4.42 38.17
CA SER A 68 14.70 4.44 38.42
C SER A 68 15.51 3.81 37.28
N ASP A 69 16.82 4.10 37.25
CA ASP A 69 17.77 3.50 36.31
C ASP A 69 17.74 1.95 36.36
N GLU A 70 17.52 1.35 37.53
CA GLU A 70 17.38 -0.11 37.68
C GLU A 70 16.21 -0.69 36.86
N HIS A 71 15.06 0.01 36.84
CA HIS A 71 13.92 -0.39 36.03
C HIS A 71 14.27 -0.33 34.53
N PHE A 72 14.95 0.72 34.10
CA PHE A 72 15.38 0.86 32.70
C PHE A 72 16.47 -0.14 32.31
N GLU A 73 17.38 -0.50 33.21
CA GLU A 73 18.35 -1.58 32.99
C GLU A 73 17.63 -2.94 32.87
N GLN A 74 16.57 -3.21 33.64
CA GLN A 74 15.74 -4.40 33.41
C GLN A 74 15.07 -4.39 32.02
N HIS A 75 14.64 -3.24 31.51
CA HIS A 75 14.11 -3.11 30.15
C HIS A 75 15.21 -3.29 29.09
N TRP A 76 16.40 -2.74 29.31
CA TRP A 76 17.60 -2.97 28.48
C TRP A 76 17.97 -4.45 28.40
N GLN A 77 18.01 -5.16 29.53
CA GLN A 77 18.28 -6.60 29.57
C GLN A 77 17.17 -7.45 28.94
N LYS A 78 15.95 -6.91 28.84
CA LYS A 78 14.83 -7.55 28.15
C LYS A 78 14.71 -7.19 26.67
N ALA A 79 15.36 -6.12 26.20
CA ALA A 79 15.28 -5.62 24.82
C ALA A 79 15.41 -6.71 23.75
N SER A 80 14.60 -6.59 22.69
CA SER A 80 14.62 -7.51 21.54
C SER A 80 15.90 -7.35 20.70
N THR A 81 16.33 -6.10 20.51
CA THR A 81 17.60 -5.74 19.86
C THR A 81 18.28 -4.63 20.66
N ARG A 82 19.62 -4.64 20.73
CA ARG A 82 20.43 -3.63 21.42
C ARG A 82 21.52 -3.10 20.49
N TYR A 83 21.75 -1.80 20.52
CA TYR A 83 22.69 -1.06 19.70
C TYR A 83 23.62 -0.26 20.61
N GLN A 84 24.93 -0.40 20.41
CA GLN A 84 26.00 0.26 21.17
C GLN A 84 27.15 0.58 20.21
N GLY A 85 27.96 1.59 20.55
CA GLY A 85 29.11 2.01 19.74
C GLY A 85 28.70 2.39 18.32
N ILE A 86 29.44 1.93 17.30
CA ILE A 86 29.16 2.26 15.90
C ILE A 86 27.73 1.93 15.44
N ASN A 87 27.14 0.84 15.98
CA ASN A 87 25.78 0.43 15.65
C ASN A 87 24.72 1.38 16.23
N TYR A 88 25.02 2.08 17.33
CA TYR A 88 24.18 3.14 17.85
C TYR A 88 24.19 4.34 16.88
N GLU A 89 25.38 4.78 16.46
CA GLU A 89 25.54 5.96 15.59
C GLU A 89 24.84 5.78 14.25
N THR A 90 25.02 4.63 13.59
CA THR A 90 24.30 4.30 12.35
C THR A 90 22.78 4.26 12.54
N MET A 91 22.29 3.68 13.65
CA MET A 91 20.86 3.63 13.91
C MET A 91 20.28 5.02 14.20
N MET A 92 21.00 5.87 14.94
CA MET A 92 20.59 7.25 15.21
C MET A 92 20.56 8.11 13.93
N GLN A 93 21.49 7.91 13.00
CA GLN A 93 21.44 8.53 11.67
C GLN A 93 20.17 8.11 10.90
N ASN A 94 19.87 6.80 10.84
CA ASN A 94 18.67 6.28 10.19
C ASN A 94 17.36 6.80 10.83
N LEU A 95 17.34 7.01 12.15
CA LEU A 95 16.19 7.60 12.85
C LEU A 95 16.09 9.11 12.59
N ALA A 96 17.21 9.82 12.48
CA ALA A 96 17.26 11.26 12.19
C ALA A 96 16.75 11.63 10.79
N GLU A 97 16.72 10.68 9.83
CA GLU A 97 16.06 10.87 8.53
C GLU A 97 14.53 11.06 8.64
N ARG A 98 13.91 10.58 9.73
CA ARG A 98 12.45 10.44 9.87
C ARG A 98 11.88 11.13 11.10
N MET A 99 12.71 11.33 12.11
CA MET A 99 12.38 12.01 13.36
C MET A 99 13.38 13.13 13.62
N PRO A 100 12.99 14.24 14.26
CA PRO A 100 13.87 15.38 14.54
C PRO A 100 14.82 15.10 15.72
N VAL A 101 15.54 13.97 15.68
CA VAL A 101 16.37 13.45 16.78
C VAL A 101 17.47 14.45 17.18
N THR A 102 18.20 14.97 16.20
CA THR A 102 19.26 15.97 16.40
C THR A 102 18.72 17.32 16.91
N LEU A 103 17.50 17.70 16.53
CA LEU A 103 16.83 18.88 17.09
C LEU A 103 16.42 18.64 18.55
N TYR A 104 15.98 17.42 18.89
CA TYR A 104 15.64 17.04 20.26
C TYR A 104 16.87 17.04 21.17
N GLU A 105 17.99 16.46 20.73
CA GLU A 105 19.29 16.55 21.41
C GLU A 105 19.73 18.00 21.63
N GLN A 106 19.57 18.87 20.62
CA GLN A 106 19.87 20.30 20.73
C GLN A 106 18.94 21.05 21.70
N ILE A 107 17.66 20.65 21.82
CA ILE A 107 16.70 21.27 22.75
C ILE A 107 17.05 20.88 24.20
N PHE A 108 17.27 19.59 24.46
CA PHE A 108 17.56 19.11 25.82
C PHE A 108 19.00 19.42 26.26
N GLY A 109 19.97 19.44 25.34
CA GLY A 109 21.32 19.96 25.60
C GLY A 109 21.37 21.47 25.85
N ARG A 110 20.28 22.21 25.58
CA ARG A 110 20.18 23.67 25.79
C ARG A 110 19.41 24.09 27.03
N THR A 111 19.20 23.20 28.01
CA THR A 111 18.72 23.62 29.35
C THR A 111 19.77 24.43 30.17
N GLN A 112 20.77 25.02 29.50
CA GLN A 112 21.60 26.14 29.96
C GLN A 112 21.74 27.29 28.93
N ALA A 113 20.70 27.60 28.14
CA ALA A 113 20.61 28.90 27.46
C ALA A 113 19.17 29.34 27.14
N VAL A 114 18.76 30.48 27.70
CA VAL A 114 17.55 31.22 27.30
C VAL A 114 17.82 31.93 25.96
N VAL A 115 16.82 32.03 25.08
CA VAL A 115 16.35 33.28 24.38
C VAL A 115 15.45 32.98 23.17
N SER A 116 14.21 33.47 23.31
CA SER A 116 13.11 33.85 22.40
C SER A 116 13.16 33.82 20.85
N ASN A 117 11.94 33.66 20.28
CA ASN A 117 11.41 34.24 19.03
C ASN A 117 11.91 33.65 17.67
N THR A 118 11.14 33.60 16.57
CA THR A 118 9.76 34.10 16.26
C THR A 118 9.10 33.25 15.16
N VAL A 119 7.78 33.31 15.02
CA VAL A 119 6.99 32.71 13.91
C VAL A 119 7.06 33.59 12.65
N ASN A 120 7.02 32.99 11.44
CA ASN A 120 6.32 33.63 10.32
C ASN A 120 5.77 32.62 9.28
N SER A 121 4.75 33.07 8.53
CA SER A 121 3.84 32.29 7.66
C SER A 121 3.97 32.63 6.16
N GLN A 122 3.06 32.10 5.32
CA GLN A 122 2.85 32.31 3.85
C GLN A 122 3.67 31.34 2.94
N ASP A 123 3.22 30.89 1.75
CA ASP A 123 1.92 30.91 1.01
C ASP A 123 2.04 29.87 -0.16
N LEU A 124 1.08 29.50 -1.03
CA LEU A 124 -0.31 29.93 -1.37
C LEU A 124 -1.07 28.73 -2.05
N VAL A 125 -2.28 28.93 -2.59
CA VAL A 125 -3.06 27.97 -3.42
C VAL A 125 -3.64 28.68 -4.66
N LEU A 126 -3.73 28.00 -5.81
CA LEU A 126 -4.46 28.49 -6.98
C LEU A 126 -5.48 27.47 -7.53
N LYS A 127 -6.75 27.88 -7.57
CA LYS A 127 -7.83 27.26 -8.35
C LYS A 127 -8.15 28.17 -9.53
N ASN A 128 -8.59 27.62 -10.66
CA ASN A 128 -9.37 28.38 -11.64
C ASN A 128 -10.39 27.47 -12.34
N SER A 129 -11.57 28.03 -12.60
CA SER A 129 -12.73 27.37 -13.19
C SER A 129 -13.30 28.24 -14.30
N ILE A 130 -13.62 27.67 -15.46
CA ILE A 130 -14.38 28.35 -16.51
C ILE A 130 -15.47 27.40 -17.04
N SER A 131 -16.69 27.91 -17.09
CA SER A 131 -17.86 27.27 -17.70
C SER A 131 -18.19 27.88 -19.06
N ARG A 132 -18.84 27.11 -19.95
CA ARG A 132 -19.90 27.64 -20.83
C ARG A 132 -20.76 26.57 -21.52
N ASP A 133 -21.90 27.06 -21.99
CA ASP A 133 -23.09 26.41 -22.56
C ASP A 133 -22.86 25.26 -23.55
N SER A 134 -23.70 24.20 -23.64
CA SER A 134 -25.15 24.01 -23.35
C SER A 134 -26.13 24.44 -24.46
N LYS A 135 -26.70 23.45 -25.20
CA LYS A 135 -28.17 23.19 -25.30
C LYS A 135 -28.58 22.12 -26.31
N GLU A 136 -27.83 21.87 -27.38
CA GLU A 136 -28.28 20.92 -28.44
C GLU A 136 -28.08 19.42 -28.10
N ARG A 137 -27.21 19.07 -27.15
CA ARG A 137 -27.00 17.68 -26.70
C ARG A 137 -28.15 17.10 -25.84
N ALA A 138 -29.13 17.91 -25.43
CA ALA A 138 -30.06 17.54 -24.36
C ALA A 138 -31.07 16.44 -24.72
N ALA A 139 -31.49 16.30 -25.99
CA ALA A 139 -32.57 15.41 -26.38
C ALA A 139 -32.14 13.93 -26.54
N LEU A 140 -30.95 13.66 -27.11
CA LEU A 140 -30.41 12.29 -27.18
C LEU A 140 -29.86 11.81 -25.83
N ASN A 141 -29.40 12.72 -24.98
CA ASN A 141 -28.74 12.37 -23.72
C ASN A 141 -29.69 11.82 -22.64
N GLN A 142 -31.01 12.02 -22.69
CA GLN A 142 -31.88 11.58 -21.59
C GLN A 142 -31.91 10.05 -21.42
N ASN A 143 -32.01 9.29 -22.53
CA ASN A 143 -31.98 7.83 -22.47
C ASN A 143 -30.58 7.28 -22.15
N LYS A 144 -29.51 7.93 -22.63
CA LYS A 144 -28.13 7.53 -22.29
C LYS A 144 -27.79 7.86 -20.82
N SER A 145 -28.27 9.00 -20.31
CA SER A 145 -28.03 9.48 -18.93
C SER A 145 -28.72 8.64 -17.85
N GLY A 146 -29.78 7.88 -18.17
CA GLY A 146 -30.37 6.94 -17.23
C GLY A 146 -29.38 5.79 -16.94
N PHE A 147 -28.99 5.07 -17.99
CA PHE A 147 -28.02 3.98 -17.93
C PHE A 147 -26.66 4.42 -17.36
N LEU A 148 -26.14 5.59 -17.79
CA LEU A 148 -24.89 6.14 -17.27
C LEU A 148 -24.96 6.56 -15.79
N LYS A 149 -26.15 6.75 -15.20
CA LYS A 149 -26.25 6.99 -13.75
C LYS A 149 -26.11 5.72 -12.91
N GLU A 150 -26.42 4.56 -13.47
CA GLU A 150 -26.39 3.28 -12.75
C GLU A 150 -25.01 2.60 -12.77
N LEU A 151 -24.17 2.89 -13.78
CA LEU A 151 -22.82 2.34 -13.86
C LEU A 151 -21.89 2.97 -12.81
N PRO A 152 -21.14 2.18 -12.02
CA PRO A 152 -20.26 2.71 -10.98
C PRO A 152 -19.05 3.47 -11.54
N THR A 153 -18.44 4.29 -10.70
CA THR A 153 -17.20 5.02 -10.98
C THR A 153 -15.97 4.17 -10.68
N ILE A 154 -14.99 4.19 -11.59
CA ILE A 154 -13.78 3.36 -11.54
C ILE A 154 -12.54 4.25 -11.51
N LEU A 155 -11.63 3.99 -10.58
CA LEU A 155 -10.29 4.59 -10.57
C LEU A 155 -9.25 3.58 -11.04
N ILE A 156 -8.64 3.80 -12.19
CA ILE A 156 -7.52 2.98 -12.69
C ILE A 156 -6.22 3.51 -12.08
N LEU A 157 -5.47 2.65 -11.39
CA LEU A 157 -4.19 3.00 -10.74
C LEU A 157 -3.02 2.20 -11.30
N THR A 158 -2.04 2.93 -11.83
CA THR A 158 -0.89 2.37 -12.56
C THR A 158 0.43 2.91 -12.00
N PRO A 159 1.21 2.09 -11.26
CA PRO A 159 2.60 2.40 -10.98
C PRO A 159 3.48 2.15 -12.22
N VAL A 160 4.43 3.04 -12.48
CA VAL A 160 5.28 3.06 -13.67
C VAL A 160 6.75 3.19 -13.27
N LYS A 161 7.60 2.29 -13.78
CA LYS A 161 9.06 2.35 -13.66
C LYS A 161 9.70 1.73 -14.90
N ASN A 162 10.51 2.49 -15.63
CA ASN A 162 11.24 2.03 -16.83
C ASN A 162 10.35 1.33 -17.88
N ALA A 163 9.27 2.01 -18.30
CA ALA A 163 8.21 1.44 -19.11
C ALA A 163 7.91 2.22 -20.41
N VAL A 164 8.80 3.10 -20.87
CA VAL A 164 8.53 3.99 -22.03
C VAL A 164 8.17 3.23 -23.32
N SER A 165 8.68 2.00 -23.45
CA SER A 165 8.36 1.07 -24.54
C SER A 165 6.91 0.54 -24.51
N TYR A 166 6.28 0.47 -23.33
CA TYR A 166 4.94 -0.09 -23.14
C TYR A 166 3.85 0.99 -23.13
N LEU A 167 4.19 2.22 -22.72
CA LEU A 167 3.27 3.35 -22.62
C LEU A 167 2.38 3.61 -23.87
N PRO A 168 2.87 3.49 -25.12
CA PRO A 168 2.01 3.65 -26.31
C PRO A 168 0.90 2.60 -26.41
N GLN A 169 1.19 1.34 -26.05
CA GLN A 169 0.20 0.25 -26.06
C GLN A 169 -0.74 0.35 -24.85
N TYR A 170 -0.23 0.74 -23.68
CA TYR A 170 -1.03 1.03 -22.50
C TYR A 170 -2.08 2.14 -22.77
N LEU A 171 -1.66 3.27 -23.37
CA LEU A 171 -2.60 4.33 -23.77
C LEU A 171 -3.64 3.81 -24.78
N LYS A 172 -3.21 3.05 -25.79
CA LYS A 172 -4.12 2.46 -26.78
C LYS A 172 -5.16 1.55 -26.11
N ASN A 173 -4.76 0.68 -25.20
CA ASN A 173 -5.65 -0.26 -24.52
C ASN A 173 -6.68 0.43 -23.63
N LEU A 174 -6.28 1.49 -22.92
CA LEU A 174 -7.21 2.29 -22.12
C LEU A 174 -8.22 3.03 -23.00
N LEU A 175 -7.80 3.57 -24.14
CA LEU A 175 -8.70 4.23 -25.09
C LEU A 175 -9.67 3.27 -25.80
N SER A 176 -9.34 1.97 -25.88
CA SER A 176 -10.24 0.92 -26.39
C SER A 176 -11.16 0.30 -25.32
N LEU A 177 -11.16 0.78 -24.07
CA LEU A 177 -12.13 0.33 -23.08
C LEU A 177 -13.55 0.75 -23.49
N ASN A 178 -14.48 -0.21 -23.55
CA ASN A 178 -15.89 0.07 -23.89
C ASN A 178 -16.72 0.52 -22.68
N TYR A 179 -16.11 0.56 -21.49
CA TYR A 179 -16.71 1.19 -20.32
C TYR A 179 -16.74 2.71 -20.50
N PRO A 180 -17.78 3.45 -20.07
CA PRO A 180 -17.86 4.90 -20.30
C PRO A 180 -16.66 5.65 -19.71
N HIS A 181 -15.87 6.35 -20.55
CA HIS A 181 -14.66 7.06 -20.09
C HIS A 181 -14.99 8.21 -19.13
N GLU A 182 -16.20 8.77 -19.19
CA GLU A 182 -16.73 9.73 -18.21
C GLU A 182 -16.98 9.11 -16.81
N LYS A 183 -16.83 7.79 -16.66
CA LYS A 183 -16.88 7.06 -15.38
C LYS A 183 -15.51 6.52 -14.94
N ILE A 184 -14.45 6.78 -15.71
CA ILE A 184 -13.09 6.33 -15.42
C ILE A 184 -12.23 7.52 -15.01
N SER A 185 -11.74 7.48 -13.77
CA SER A 185 -10.60 8.27 -13.31
C SER A 185 -9.30 7.48 -13.55
N VAL A 186 -8.19 8.16 -13.83
CA VAL A 186 -6.86 7.53 -14.02
C VAL A 186 -5.82 8.19 -13.13
N GLY A 187 -5.15 7.40 -12.28
CA GLY A 187 -4.02 7.82 -11.46
C GLY A 187 -2.74 7.08 -11.87
N ILE A 188 -1.71 7.82 -12.28
CA ILE A 188 -0.42 7.25 -12.71
C ILE A 188 0.68 7.79 -11.79
N LEU A 189 1.47 6.88 -11.21
CA LEU A 189 2.70 7.23 -10.47
C LEU A 189 3.91 6.74 -11.24
N GLU A 190 4.75 7.66 -11.69
CA GLU A 190 6.12 7.33 -12.10
C GLU A 190 7.06 7.40 -10.89
N SER A 191 7.91 6.38 -10.72
CA SER A 191 8.82 6.22 -9.59
C SER A 191 10.13 5.55 -10.01
N ASP A 192 11.26 6.19 -9.72
CA ASP A 192 12.61 5.66 -9.90
C ASP A 192 12.93 5.19 -11.35
N SER A 193 12.33 5.79 -12.39
CA SER A 193 12.73 5.50 -13.78
C SER A 193 14.07 6.14 -14.14
N SER A 194 14.85 5.39 -14.92
CA SER A 194 16.08 5.80 -15.60
C SER A 194 15.88 6.03 -17.10
N ASP A 195 14.69 5.74 -17.64
CA ASP A 195 14.28 6.04 -19.00
C ASP A 195 13.37 7.29 -19.07
N SER A 196 12.87 7.61 -20.27
CA SER A 196 11.99 8.76 -20.51
C SER A 196 10.50 8.49 -20.25
N SER A 197 10.16 7.57 -19.33
CA SER A 197 8.76 7.24 -18.99
C SER A 197 7.95 8.46 -18.53
N PHE A 198 8.55 9.32 -17.70
CA PHE A 198 7.85 10.48 -17.16
C PHE A 198 7.60 11.55 -18.22
N GLU A 199 8.61 11.83 -19.04
CA GLU A 199 8.56 12.80 -20.13
C GLU A 199 7.52 12.37 -21.17
N TRP A 200 7.46 11.08 -21.49
CA TRP A 200 6.43 10.52 -22.37
C TRP A 200 5.03 10.70 -21.78
N LEU A 201 4.83 10.35 -20.50
CA LEU A 201 3.56 10.53 -19.79
C LEU A 201 3.12 12.00 -19.77
N GLN A 202 4.04 12.92 -19.46
CA GLN A 202 3.78 14.36 -19.43
C GLN A 202 3.42 14.90 -20.82
N GLN A 203 4.11 14.44 -21.88
CA GLN A 203 3.80 14.81 -23.26
C GLN A 203 2.41 14.30 -23.72
N HIS A 204 1.99 13.13 -23.23
CA HIS A 204 0.74 12.48 -23.64
C HIS A 204 -0.45 12.77 -22.69
N LEU A 205 -0.21 13.38 -21.52
CA LEU A 205 -1.22 13.73 -20.52
C LEU A 205 -2.47 14.43 -21.11
N PRO A 206 -2.36 15.38 -22.07
CA PRO A 206 -3.54 16.00 -22.68
C PRO A 206 -4.47 15.00 -23.39
N LYS A 207 -3.95 13.89 -23.95
CA LYS A 207 -4.77 12.86 -24.59
C LYS A 207 -5.58 12.07 -23.56
N PHE A 208 -4.97 11.72 -22.42
CA PHE A 208 -5.71 11.09 -21.33
C PHE A 208 -6.79 12.04 -20.79
N GLN A 209 -6.45 13.31 -20.56
CA GLN A 209 -7.36 14.33 -20.01
C GLN A 209 -8.52 14.73 -20.93
N GLN A 210 -8.43 14.43 -22.24
CA GLN A 210 -9.53 14.66 -23.18
C GLN A 210 -10.63 13.59 -23.08
N GLU A 211 -10.27 12.36 -22.70
CA GLU A 211 -11.14 11.19 -22.81
C GLU A 211 -11.69 10.76 -21.43
N PHE A 212 -10.84 10.73 -20.40
CA PHE A 212 -11.20 10.26 -19.04
C PHE A 212 -11.73 11.37 -18.13
N SER A 213 -12.59 11.01 -17.17
CA SER A 213 -13.28 11.97 -16.28
C SER A 213 -12.33 12.81 -15.43
N GLN A 214 -11.24 12.20 -14.95
CA GLN A 214 -10.16 12.85 -14.23
C GLN A 214 -8.85 12.09 -14.45
N VAL A 215 -7.75 12.81 -14.66
CA VAL A 215 -6.42 12.21 -14.84
C VAL A 215 -5.40 12.90 -13.97
N GLN A 216 -4.67 12.10 -13.19
CA GLN A 216 -3.68 12.54 -12.22
C GLN A 216 -2.35 11.85 -12.51
N LEU A 217 -1.33 12.64 -12.86
CA LEU A 217 0.03 12.17 -13.10
C LEU A 217 0.93 12.65 -11.96
N PHE A 218 1.59 11.70 -11.29
CA PHE A 218 2.50 11.95 -10.19
C PHE A 218 3.90 11.46 -10.51
N LYS A 219 4.91 12.12 -9.95
CA LYS A 219 6.30 11.64 -9.88
C LYS A 219 6.72 11.59 -8.42
N LYS A 220 7.17 10.42 -7.96
CA LYS A 220 7.74 10.27 -6.61
C LYS A 220 8.69 9.09 -6.57
N ASP A 221 9.96 9.42 -6.40
CA ASP A 221 11.03 8.45 -6.23
C ASP A 221 11.06 7.91 -4.79
N PHE A 222 11.28 6.60 -4.67
CA PHE A 222 11.51 5.91 -3.39
C PHE A 222 12.97 5.46 -3.25
N GLN A 223 13.82 5.87 -4.20
CA GLN A 223 15.26 5.71 -4.25
C GLN A 223 15.72 4.25 -4.29
N PHE A 224 14.84 3.31 -4.68
CA PHE A 224 15.16 1.90 -4.68
C PHE A 224 15.80 1.44 -6.00
N HIS A 225 17.13 1.33 -5.96
CA HIS A 225 17.97 0.90 -7.06
C HIS A 225 18.74 -0.37 -6.66
N HIS A 226 18.74 -1.38 -7.52
CA HIS A 226 19.44 -2.65 -7.30
C HIS A 226 20.08 -3.15 -8.60
N THR A 227 21.20 -3.85 -8.46
CA THR A 227 21.92 -4.49 -9.59
C THR A 227 21.59 -5.99 -9.73
N ILE A 228 20.93 -6.57 -8.73
CA ILE A 228 20.58 -7.99 -8.63
C ILE A 228 19.27 -8.25 -9.41
N PRO A 229 19.14 -9.32 -10.22
CA PRO A 229 17.94 -9.57 -11.01
C PRO A 229 16.63 -9.59 -10.18
N ARG A 230 15.58 -8.90 -10.67
CA ARG A 230 14.34 -8.59 -9.93
C ARG A 230 13.54 -9.77 -9.35
N TRP A 231 13.89 -11.00 -9.73
CA TRP A 231 13.28 -12.26 -9.28
C TRP A 231 14.06 -12.99 -8.18
N GLN A 232 15.25 -12.51 -7.79
CA GLN A 232 16.06 -13.15 -6.77
C GLN A 232 15.37 -13.08 -5.38
N PRO A 233 15.32 -14.18 -4.60
CA PRO A 233 14.58 -14.20 -3.34
C PRO A 233 15.05 -13.19 -2.29
N SER A 234 16.37 -12.96 -2.20
CA SER A 234 17.03 -12.06 -1.24
C SER A 234 16.73 -10.57 -1.42
N ILE A 235 16.00 -10.19 -2.48
CA ILE A 235 15.55 -8.80 -2.69
C ILE A 235 14.02 -8.66 -2.73
N GLN A 236 13.24 -9.76 -2.66
CA GLN A 236 11.78 -9.66 -2.80
C GLN A 236 11.16 -8.86 -1.65
N TYR A 237 11.61 -9.04 -0.41
CA TYR A 237 11.07 -8.27 0.72
C TYR A 237 11.25 -6.76 0.50
N GLN A 238 12.47 -6.32 0.20
CA GLN A 238 12.77 -4.91 -0.04
C GLN A 238 12.02 -4.37 -1.27
N ARG A 239 12.06 -5.09 -2.40
CA ARG A 239 11.38 -4.70 -3.65
C ARG A 239 9.87 -4.55 -3.46
N ARG A 240 9.23 -5.51 -2.78
CA ARG A 240 7.78 -5.51 -2.54
C ARG A 240 7.37 -4.53 -1.45
N SER A 241 8.21 -4.30 -0.43
CA SER A 241 8.02 -3.21 0.53
C SER A 241 7.99 -1.84 -0.17
N ILE A 242 8.90 -1.59 -1.11
CA ILE A 242 8.90 -0.35 -1.90
C ILE A 242 7.70 -0.28 -2.84
N LEU A 243 7.38 -1.34 -3.58
CA LEU A 243 6.20 -1.38 -4.45
C LEU A 243 4.90 -1.13 -3.68
N ALA A 244 4.75 -1.71 -2.49
CA ALA A 244 3.64 -1.45 -1.58
C ALA A 244 3.57 0.02 -1.14
N LYS A 245 4.71 0.68 -0.86
CA LYS A 245 4.74 2.12 -0.56
C LYS A 245 4.31 2.94 -1.78
N SER A 246 4.76 2.60 -2.99
CA SER A 246 4.36 3.26 -4.24
C SER A 246 2.86 3.11 -4.49
N ARG A 247 2.30 1.90 -4.37
CA ARG A 247 0.85 1.64 -4.50
C ARG A 247 0.05 2.41 -3.43
N ASN A 248 0.37 2.26 -2.14
CA ASN A 248 -0.34 2.97 -1.06
C ASN A 248 -0.28 4.49 -1.21
N TRP A 249 0.85 5.05 -1.63
CA TRP A 249 0.99 6.49 -1.85
C TRP A 249 0.17 6.96 -3.05
N LEU A 250 0.24 6.26 -4.19
CA LEU A 250 -0.57 6.58 -5.37
C LEU A 250 -2.08 6.53 -5.03
N LEU A 251 -2.51 5.46 -4.35
CA LEU A 251 -3.89 5.32 -3.86
C LEU A 251 -4.31 6.52 -2.98
N GLN A 252 -3.47 6.90 -2.01
CA GLN A 252 -3.77 8.01 -1.10
C GLN A 252 -3.87 9.37 -1.82
N GLN A 253 -3.09 9.59 -2.88
CA GLN A 253 -3.18 10.83 -3.66
C GLN A 253 -4.33 10.83 -4.67
N ALA A 254 -4.63 9.68 -5.28
CA ALA A 254 -5.53 9.59 -6.41
C ALA A 254 -6.98 9.31 -6.04
N LEU A 255 -7.24 8.52 -4.98
CA LEU A 255 -8.60 8.09 -4.62
C LEU A 255 -9.44 9.23 -4.04
N GLN A 256 -10.60 9.48 -4.67
CA GLN A 256 -11.57 10.45 -4.24
C GLN A 256 -12.90 9.76 -3.92
N ALA A 257 -13.91 9.97 -4.75
CA ALA A 257 -15.28 9.48 -4.56
C ALA A 257 -15.58 8.21 -5.38
N GLU A 258 -14.59 7.64 -6.08
CA GLU A 258 -14.80 6.48 -6.94
C GLU A 258 -15.26 5.24 -6.15
N GLU A 259 -16.13 4.44 -6.74
CA GLU A 259 -16.73 3.26 -6.09
C GLU A 259 -15.82 2.03 -6.15
N TRP A 260 -14.96 1.95 -7.17
CA TRP A 260 -14.02 0.85 -7.38
C TRP A 260 -12.62 1.37 -7.74
N VAL A 261 -11.61 0.60 -7.37
CA VAL A 261 -10.22 0.77 -7.78
C VAL A 261 -9.80 -0.41 -8.65
N LEU A 262 -9.32 -0.13 -9.86
CA LEU A 262 -8.69 -1.09 -10.75
C LEU A 262 -7.18 -0.85 -10.76
N TRP A 263 -6.43 -1.67 -10.06
CA TRP A 263 -4.99 -1.76 -10.25
C TRP A 263 -4.70 -2.37 -11.61
N LEU A 264 -3.79 -1.76 -12.35
CA LEU A 264 -3.35 -2.22 -13.66
C LEU A 264 -1.85 -1.95 -13.80
N ASP A 265 -1.05 -2.99 -14.02
CA ASP A 265 0.37 -2.81 -14.30
C ASP A 265 0.57 -2.43 -15.79
N VAL A 266 1.51 -1.52 -16.05
CA VAL A 266 1.71 -0.86 -17.36
C VAL A 266 2.18 -1.81 -18.48
N ASP A 267 2.74 -2.96 -18.10
CA ASP A 267 3.25 -4.03 -18.97
C ASP A 267 2.22 -5.14 -19.28
N VAL A 268 0.94 -4.95 -18.89
CA VAL A 268 -0.19 -5.72 -19.42
C VAL A 268 -0.63 -5.16 -20.78
N VAL A 269 -0.30 -5.89 -21.85
CA VAL A 269 -0.38 -5.42 -23.25
C VAL A 269 -1.64 -5.85 -24.00
N GLU A 270 -2.39 -6.83 -23.52
CA GLU A 270 -3.64 -7.29 -24.15
C GLU A 270 -4.68 -7.67 -23.10
N TYR A 271 -5.91 -7.20 -23.28
CA TYR A 271 -7.10 -7.59 -22.51
C TYR A 271 -8.36 -7.23 -23.31
N PRO A 272 -9.52 -7.86 -23.06
CA PRO A 272 -10.78 -7.51 -23.71
C PRO A 272 -11.19 -6.04 -23.48
N GLU A 273 -11.80 -5.40 -24.47
CA GLU A 273 -12.35 -4.04 -24.37
C GLU A 273 -13.42 -3.90 -23.26
N GLU A 274 -14.12 -5.02 -22.98
CA GLU A 274 -15.15 -5.16 -21.94
C GLU A 274 -14.57 -5.62 -20.58
N ILE A 275 -13.26 -5.47 -20.33
CA ILE A 275 -12.60 -6.06 -19.14
C ILE A 275 -13.18 -5.56 -17.81
N ILE A 276 -13.54 -4.27 -17.71
CA ILE A 276 -14.15 -3.70 -16.50
C ILE A 276 -15.52 -4.34 -16.25
N GLN A 277 -16.33 -4.48 -17.29
CA GLN A 277 -17.65 -5.10 -17.28
C GLN A 277 -17.57 -6.57 -16.84
N GLN A 278 -16.59 -7.31 -17.36
CA GLN A 278 -16.36 -8.72 -17.02
C GLN A 278 -15.82 -8.92 -15.60
N LEU A 279 -15.07 -7.95 -15.04
CA LEU A 279 -14.65 -7.97 -13.64
C LEU A 279 -15.79 -7.57 -12.68
N LEU A 280 -16.73 -6.72 -13.12
CA LEU A 280 -17.91 -6.31 -12.34
C LEU A 280 -19.05 -7.35 -12.35
N GLU A 281 -19.24 -8.11 -13.45
CA GLU A 281 -20.34 -9.09 -13.62
C GLU A 281 -20.52 -10.07 -12.44
N PRO A 282 -19.46 -10.62 -11.83
CA PRO A 282 -19.60 -11.56 -10.72
C PRO A 282 -19.96 -10.90 -9.37
N ALA A 283 -20.04 -9.57 -9.32
CA ALA A 283 -20.38 -8.75 -8.16
C ALA A 283 -19.56 -9.08 -6.89
N LYS A 284 -18.23 -9.23 -7.06
CA LYS A 284 -17.29 -9.55 -5.96
C LYS A 284 -16.47 -8.35 -5.53
N GLU A 285 -16.24 -8.24 -4.23
CA GLU A 285 -15.52 -7.15 -3.57
C GLU A 285 -14.06 -7.00 -4.00
N ILE A 286 -13.39 -8.12 -4.30
CA ILE A 286 -11.97 -8.19 -4.70
C ILE A 286 -11.86 -9.30 -5.76
N ILE A 287 -11.42 -8.95 -6.97
CA ILE A 287 -11.41 -9.87 -8.11
C ILE A 287 -10.24 -9.65 -9.08
N VAL A 288 -9.65 -10.75 -9.56
CA VAL A 288 -8.51 -10.75 -10.50
C VAL A 288 -8.76 -11.67 -11.71
N PRO A 289 -8.34 -11.26 -12.92
CA PRO A 289 -8.27 -12.13 -14.08
C PRO A 289 -6.97 -12.98 -14.08
N ASN A 290 -6.86 -13.90 -15.03
CA ASN A 290 -5.68 -14.74 -15.22
C ASN A 290 -4.64 -14.05 -16.12
N CYS A 291 -3.60 -13.47 -15.51
CA CYS A 291 -2.49 -12.88 -16.25
C CYS A 291 -1.54 -13.95 -16.79
N VAL A 292 -1.35 -14.03 -18.10
CA VAL A 292 -0.54 -15.02 -18.83
C VAL A 292 0.50 -14.38 -19.74
N LEU A 293 1.51 -15.13 -20.19
CA LEU A 293 2.45 -14.68 -21.23
C LEU A 293 1.95 -14.95 -22.67
N VAL A 294 1.12 -15.98 -22.82
CA VAL A 294 0.52 -16.43 -24.09
C VAL A 294 -0.86 -16.98 -23.73
N SER A 295 -1.90 -16.71 -24.53
CA SER A 295 -3.25 -17.23 -24.26
C SER A 295 -3.24 -18.77 -24.10
N LYS A 296 -3.99 -19.25 -23.10
CA LYS A 296 -4.06 -20.63 -22.60
C LYS A 296 -2.73 -21.21 -22.11
N GLY A 297 -1.68 -20.39 -22.07
CA GLY A 297 -0.36 -20.73 -21.56
C GLY A 297 -0.29 -20.68 -20.05
N ARG A 298 0.90 -20.40 -19.53
CA ARG A 298 1.13 -20.34 -18.08
C ARG A 298 0.75 -18.99 -17.50
N SER A 299 0.19 -18.98 -16.29
CA SER A 299 0.00 -17.77 -15.50
C SER A 299 1.35 -17.14 -15.23
N PHE A 300 1.51 -15.90 -15.70
CA PHE A 300 2.65 -15.03 -15.43
C PHE A 300 2.63 -14.59 -13.96
N ASP A 301 1.46 -14.14 -13.48
CA ASP A 301 1.28 -13.74 -12.09
C ASP A 301 1.26 -14.97 -11.17
N THR A 302 2.24 -15.03 -10.27
CA THR A 302 2.38 -16.08 -9.25
C THR A 302 2.05 -15.61 -7.83
N ASN A 303 1.64 -14.34 -7.66
CA ASN A 303 1.10 -13.82 -6.40
C ASN A 303 -0.40 -14.17 -6.28
N THR A 304 -1.08 -14.31 -7.43
CA THR A 304 -2.44 -14.86 -7.49
C THR A 304 -2.43 -16.38 -7.37
N PHE A 305 -2.91 -16.92 -6.24
CA PHE A 305 -2.98 -18.37 -6.03
C PHE A 305 -4.09 -18.80 -5.05
N LYS A 306 -4.44 -20.07 -5.12
CA LYS A 306 -5.18 -20.80 -4.09
C LYS A 306 -4.24 -21.77 -3.37
N PHE A 307 -4.40 -21.97 -2.07
CA PHE A 307 -3.67 -23.05 -1.40
C PHE A 307 -4.16 -24.43 -1.85
N LYS A 308 -3.25 -25.40 -1.88
CA LYS A 308 -3.61 -26.82 -2.00
C LYS A 308 -4.25 -27.31 -0.68
N PRO A 309 -5.11 -28.34 -0.69
CA PRO A 309 -5.79 -28.83 0.53
C PRO A 309 -4.85 -29.28 1.65
N ASP A 310 -3.60 -29.64 1.34
CA ASP A 310 -2.54 -30.08 2.25
C ASP A 310 -1.59 -28.95 2.71
N ALA A 311 -1.75 -27.73 2.18
CA ALA A 311 -0.89 -26.59 2.47
C ALA A 311 -0.87 -26.15 3.95
N GLU A 312 -1.95 -26.42 4.69
CA GLU A 312 -2.03 -26.14 6.14
C GLU A 312 -1.20 -27.12 6.98
N LEU A 313 -0.86 -28.29 6.42
CA LEU A 313 -0.03 -29.31 7.07
C LEU A 313 1.47 -29.15 6.73
N GLN A 314 1.80 -28.25 5.80
CA GLN A 314 3.14 -28.03 5.29
C GLN A 314 3.96 -27.13 6.24
N ASP A 315 5.19 -27.55 6.54
CA ASP A 315 6.16 -26.65 7.17
C ASP A 315 6.70 -25.65 6.14
N TRP A 316 6.26 -24.40 6.28
CA TRP A 316 6.68 -23.29 5.42
C TRP A 316 8.02 -22.67 5.82
N THR A 317 8.56 -23.01 7.01
CA THR A 317 9.80 -22.43 7.55
C THR A 317 10.98 -22.46 6.59
N PRO A 318 11.25 -23.55 5.82
CA PRO A 318 12.34 -23.58 4.84
C PRO A 318 12.22 -22.58 3.68
N PHE A 319 11.01 -22.04 3.46
CA PHE A 319 10.70 -21.08 2.39
C PHE A 319 10.57 -19.64 2.91
N VAL A 320 10.72 -19.39 4.20
CA VAL A 320 10.67 -18.03 4.77
C VAL A 320 12.03 -17.35 4.57
N ILE A 321 12.04 -16.29 3.76
CA ILE A 321 13.21 -15.47 3.47
C ILE A 321 12.85 -14.02 3.76
N ASP A 322 13.64 -13.33 4.60
CA ASP A 322 13.37 -11.98 5.10
C ASP A 322 11.95 -11.80 5.68
N GLY A 323 11.46 -12.85 6.35
CA GLY A 323 10.15 -12.85 7.00
C GLY A 323 8.96 -13.02 6.04
N ILE A 324 9.17 -13.35 4.77
CA ILE A 324 8.08 -13.67 3.81
C ILE A 324 8.24 -15.05 3.18
N ILE A 325 7.14 -15.75 2.93
CA ILE A 325 7.10 -17.09 2.32
C ILE A 325 7.35 -16.98 0.81
N GLN A 326 8.49 -17.50 0.35
CA GLN A 326 8.96 -17.48 -1.04
C GLN A 326 9.24 -18.91 -1.56
N PRO A 327 8.19 -19.72 -1.78
CA PRO A 327 8.36 -21.13 -2.09
C PRO A 327 8.59 -21.35 -3.60
N PRO A 328 9.15 -22.49 -4.01
CA PRO A 328 9.19 -22.89 -5.41
C PRO A 328 7.80 -22.87 -6.05
N ARG A 329 7.72 -22.55 -7.35
CA ARG A 329 6.43 -22.48 -8.04
C ARG A 329 5.71 -23.84 -7.99
N GLY A 330 4.47 -23.83 -7.49
CA GLY A 330 3.61 -25.01 -7.37
C GLY A 330 3.75 -25.75 -6.03
N GLU A 331 4.68 -25.34 -5.17
CA GLU A 331 4.82 -25.86 -3.81
C GLU A 331 3.68 -25.29 -2.92
N GLY A 332 2.82 -26.16 -2.40
CA GLY A 332 1.59 -25.83 -1.65
C GLY A 332 0.56 -24.90 -2.32
N ARG A 333 0.80 -24.43 -3.56
CA ARG A 333 -0.02 -23.44 -4.29
C ARG A 333 -0.56 -23.99 -5.62
N LEU A 334 -1.77 -23.56 -5.99
CA LEU A 334 -2.38 -23.69 -7.32
C LEU A 334 -2.57 -22.29 -7.92
N TYR A 335 -2.22 -22.09 -9.18
CA TYR A 335 -2.38 -20.81 -9.88
C TYR A 335 -3.63 -20.83 -10.76
N LEU A 336 -4.02 -19.68 -11.32
CA LEU A 336 -5.21 -19.61 -12.18
C LEU A 336 -5.10 -20.51 -13.43
N GLU A 337 -3.88 -20.84 -13.90
CA GLU A 337 -3.66 -21.84 -14.94
C GLU A 337 -4.22 -23.23 -14.61
N ASP A 338 -4.12 -23.64 -13.34
CA ASP A 338 -4.56 -24.93 -12.81
C ASP A 338 -6.08 -24.97 -12.56
N LEU A 339 -6.70 -23.78 -12.44
CA LEU A 339 -8.09 -23.61 -11.99
C LEU A 339 -9.08 -23.33 -13.13
N ARG A 340 -8.63 -23.37 -14.40
CA ARG A 340 -9.41 -23.06 -15.62
C ARG A 340 -10.73 -23.81 -15.80
N SER A 341 -10.95 -24.90 -15.07
CA SER A 341 -12.26 -25.59 -14.99
C SER A 341 -13.37 -24.73 -14.35
N HIS A 342 -13.02 -23.68 -13.62
CA HIS A 342 -13.96 -22.77 -12.96
C HIS A 342 -14.10 -21.46 -13.74
N LYS A 343 -15.34 -20.96 -13.90
CA LYS A 343 -15.58 -19.58 -14.39
C LYS A 343 -15.05 -18.56 -13.37
N ILE A 344 -15.34 -18.80 -12.09
CA ILE A 344 -14.94 -18.01 -10.93
C ILE A 344 -14.64 -18.93 -9.75
N ILE A 345 -13.65 -18.59 -8.93
CA ILE A 345 -13.25 -19.38 -7.75
C ILE A 345 -12.68 -18.48 -6.64
N GLU A 346 -12.87 -18.88 -5.37
CA GLU A 346 -12.20 -18.24 -4.23
C GLU A 346 -10.70 -18.55 -4.24
N ILE A 347 -9.89 -17.51 -4.09
CA ILE A 347 -8.42 -17.57 -4.04
C ILE A 347 -7.92 -17.04 -2.70
N ASP A 348 -6.80 -17.57 -2.23
CA ASP A 348 -6.22 -17.20 -0.94
C ASP A 348 -5.27 -16.00 -1.06
N SER A 349 -4.83 -15.69 -2.29
CA SER A 349 -3.95 -14.57 -2.57
C SER A 349 -4.18 -13.99 -3.96
N VAL A 350 -3.91 -12.70 -4.11
CA VAL A 350 -3.96 -11.93 -5.36
C VAL A 350 -2.58 -11.40 -5.72
N GLY A 351 -2.36 -11.11 -7.00
CA GLY A 351 -1.40 -10.11 -7.48
C GLY A 351 -2.10 -8.83 -7.92
N ALA A 352 -1.37 -7.93 -8.59
CA ALA A 352 -1.91 -6.65 -9.07
C ALA A 352 -1.54 -6.34 -10.53
N THR A 353 -1.20 -7.37 -11.31
CA THR A 353 -1.08 -7.27 -12.78
C THR A 353 -2.35 -6.66 -13.36
N MET A 354 -3.51 -7.18 -12.93
CA MET A 354 -4.77 -6.46 -12.90
C MET A 354 -5.58 -6.91 -11.68
N LEU A 355 -6.12 -5.98 -10.90
CA LEU A 355 -6.87 -6.26 -9.68
C LEU A 355 -7.97 -5.21 -9.48
N LEU A 356 -9.23 -5.64 -9.58
CA LEU A 356 -10.39 -4.80 -9.27
C LEU A 356 -10.81 -5.03 -7.81
N LEU A 357 -11.04 -3.96 -7.06
CA LEU A 357 -11.66 -4.05 -5.74
C LEU A 357 -12.54 -2.84 -5.42
N LYS A 358 -13.53 -3.02 -4.52
CA LYS A 358 -14.34 -1.91 -4.01
C LYS A 358 -13.46 -0.90 -3.29
N ALA A 359 -13.61 0.37 -3.63
CA ALA A 359 -12.81 1.45 -3.07
C ALA A 359 -13.03 1.64 -1.56
N ASP A 360 -14.21 1.30 -1.05
CA ASP A 360 -14.52 1.37 0.38
C ASP A 360 -13.62 0.46 1.23
N LEU A 361 -13.13 -0.67 0.71
CA LEU A 361 -12.17 -1.50 1.44
C LEU A 361 -10.89 -0.73 1.76
N HIS A 362 -10.40 0.06 0.80
CA HIS A 362 -9.26 0.95 1.00
C HIS A 362 -9.57 2.08 1.99
N ARG A 363 -10.80 2.61 1.99
CA ARG A 363 -11.26 3.62 2.96
C ARG A 363 -11.41 3.05 4.38
N GLU A 364 -11.72 1.75 4.50
CA GLU A 364 -11.80 0.99 5.75
C GLU A 364 -10.42 0.54 6.28
N GLY A 365 -9.35 0.75 5.52
CA GLY A 365 -7.97 0.48 5.93
C GLY A 365 -7.28 -0.72 5.29
N LEU A 366 -7.88 -1.34 4.26
CA LEU A 366 -7.20 -2.31 3.43
C LEU A 366 -6.06 -1.62 2.67
N ILE A 367 -4.84 -2.11 2.78
CA ILE A 367 -3.65 -1.56 2.14
C ILE A 367 -2.80 -2.68 1.54
N PHE A 368 -1.78 -2.32 0.77
CA PHE A 368 -0.66 -3.21 0.45
C PHE A 368 0.32 -3.15 1.62
N PRO A 369 0.55 -4.20 2.43
CA PRO A 369 1.47 -4.12 3.56
C PRO A 369 2.89 -3.82 3.08
N THR A 370 3.51 -2.80 3.66
CA THR A 370 4.91 -2.43 3.40
C THR A 370 5.90 -3.23 4.26
N PHE A 371 5.37 -4.17 5.04
CA PHE A 371 6.02 -5.03 6.02
C PHE A 371 5.43 -6.44 5.91
N SER A 372 6.07 -7.44 6.54
CA SER A 372 5.52 -8.79 6.57
C SER A 372 4.25 -8.86 7.42
N TYR A 373 3.12 -9.19 6.78
CA TYR A 373 1.84 -9.45 7.39
C TYR A 373 1.52 -10.93 7.22
N LYS A 374 1.52 -11.70 8.32
CA LYS A 374 1.37 -13.16 8.33
C LYS A 374 2.33 -13.91 7.38
N GLN A 375 3.56 -13.41 7.22
CA GLN A 375 4.56 -13.94 6.28
C GLN A 375 4.27 -13.67 4.79
N TYR A 376 3.38 -12.72 4.49
CA TYR A 376 3.11 -12.20 3.15
C TYR A 376 3.32 -10.68 3.11
N ILE A 377 3.45 -10.09 1.93
CA ILE A 377 3.72 -8.66 1.75
C ILE A 377 2.99 -8.13 0.51
N GLU A 378 2.79 -6.82 0.42
CA GLU A 378 2.25 -6.14 -0.76
C GLU A 378 0.90 -6.74 -1.21
N THR A 379 0.81 -7.38 -2.37
CA THR A 379 -0.44 -7.97 -2.91
C THR A 379 -0.90 -9.22 -2.17
N GLU A 380 0.01 -10.14 -1.88
CA GLU A 380 -0.30 -11.32 -1.06
C GLU A 380 -0.67 -10.89 0.37
N GLY A 381 0.02 -9.88 0.91
CA GLY A 381 -0.29 -9.30 2.21
C GLY A 381 -1.67 -8.62 2.25
N LEU A 382 -2.08 -7.96 1.16
CA LEU A 382 -3.41 -7.37 1.01
C LEU A 382 -4.49 -8.45 1.07
N ALA A 383 -4.32 -9.59 0.39
CA ALA A 383 -5.29 -10.68 0.46
C ALA A 383 -5.44 -11.25 1.88
N MET A 384 -4.33 -11.40 2.62
CA MET A 384 -4.36 -11.85 4.02
C MET A 384 -5.04 -10.82 4.93
N MET A 385 -4.83 -9.52 4.71
CA MET A 385 -5.56 -8.47 5.42
C MET A 385 -7.05 -8.47 5.08
N ALA A 386 -7.42 -8.64 3.82
CA ALA A 386 -8.81 -8.71 3.38
C ALA A 386 -9.56 -9.88 4.06
N LYS A 387 -8.92 -11.05 4.15
CA LYS A 387 -9.43 -12.23 4.86
C LYS A 387 -9.69 -11.95 6.34
N ASP A 388 -8.77 -11.25 7.01
CA ASP A 388 -8.92 -10.83 8.42
C ASP A 388 -9.97 -9.72 8.62
N MET A 389 -10.22 -8.90 7.60
CA MET A 389 -11.33 -7.94 7.54
C MET A 389 -12.69 -8.60 7.22
N GLY A 390 -12.72 -9.91 6.90
CA GLY A 390 -13.93 -10.66 6.59
C GLY A 390 -14.32 -10.69 5.11
N TYR A 391 -13.41 -10.31 4.21
CA TYR A 391 -13.60 -10.30 2.75
C TYR A 391 -12.88 -11.47 2.07
N THR A 392 -13.48 -11.98 0.99
CA THR A 392 -12.92 -13.07 0.17
C THR A 392 -12.39 -12.52 -1.15
N CYS A 393 -11.19 -12.97 -1.54
CA CYS A 393 -10.61 -12.70 -2.85
C CYS A 393 -11.10 -13.72 -3.89
N TRP A 394 -11.37 -13.27 -5.12
CA TRP A 394 -11.90 -14.12 -6.20
C TRP A 394 -11.02 -14.06 -7.44
N GLY A 395 -10.81 -15.21 -8.07
CA GLY A 395 -10.13 -15.32 -9.36
C GLY A 395 -11.12 -15.64 -10.48
N LEU A 396 -10.82 -15.16 -11.69
CA LEU A 396 -11.48 -15.54 -12.95
C LEU A 396 -10.50 -16.33 -13.83
N PRO A 397 -10.34 -17.65 -13.63
CA PRO A 397 -9.33 -18.46 -14.33
C PRO A 397 -9.41 -18.43 -15.86
N GLN A 398 -10.61 -18.22 -16.41
CA GLN A 398 -10.91 -18.22 -17.84
C GLN A 398 -10.83 -16.83 -18.49
N LEU A 399 -10.79 -15.75 -17.69
CA LEU A 399 -10.63 -14.39 -18.19
C LEU A 399 -9.14 -14.09 -18.29
N GLU A 400 -8.56 -14.24 -19.47
CA GLU A 400 -7.12 -14.07 -19.67
C GLU A 400 -6.76 -12.62 -20.04
N ILE A 401 -5.68 -12.12 -19.45
CA ILE A 401 -4.99 -10.89 -19.85
C ILE A 401 -3.52 -11.22 -20.13
N VAL A 402 -2.89 -10.53 -21.09
CA VAL A 402 -1.53 -10.87 -21.53
C VAL A 402 -0.53 -9.84 -21.03
N HIS A 403 0.46 -10.31 -20.28
CA HIS A 403 1.65 -9.53 -19.93
C HIS A 403 2.67 -9.61 -21.07
N VAL A 404 3.45 -8.54 -21.28
CA VAL A 404 4.52 -8.56 -22.27
C VAL A 404 5.51 -9.71 -22.02
N SER A 405 5.92 -10.41 -23.08
CA SER A 405 7.02 -11.38 -22.97
C SER A 405 8.33 -10.63 -22.73
N ALA A 406 9.09 -11.08 -21.71
CA ALA A 406 10.35 -10.49 -21.28
C ALA A 406 11.51 -10.79 -22.24
#